data_AF-A0A7S3SZE5-F1
#
_entry.id   AF-A0A7S3SZE5-F1
#
_cell.length_a   1.000
_cell.length_b   1.000
_cell.length_c   1.000
_cell.angle_alpha   90.00
_cell.angle_beta   90.00
_cell.angle_gamma   90.00
#
_symmetry.space_group_name_H-M   'P 1'
#
loop_
_entity.id
_entity.type
_entity.pdbx_description
1 polymer ?
#
loop_
_entity_poly.entity_id
_entity_poly.type
_entity_poly.pdbx_seq_one_letter_code
_entity_poly.pdbx_strand_id
1 'polypeptide(L)'
;RGGGSSLDELPPSARHAQPLGTTHRLVVVVDSHEKLSRSMRAEAVCEALAPHVAPLGAAVAKRQLPVGDFLIVALPIALLAAAPGAGGGGGAVELPPPAWSEALCLDTVVERKATSDFIATLRDGRHYHSQKARLRRCGLPRAVYLVEGSVER
;
A
#
# COMPACT_ATOMS: atom_id res chain seq x y z
N ARG A 1 -2.70 -36.07 17.08
CA ARG A 1 -2.74 -34.81 17.85
C ARG A 1 -3.34 -33.74 16.94
N GLY A 2 -4.66 -33.51 17.06
CA GLY A 2 -5.38 -32.54 16.23
C GLY A 2 -5.20 -31.13 16.79
N GLY A 3 -4.59 -30.24 16.01
CA GLY A 3 -4.63 -28.81 16.26
C GLY A 3 -5.82 -28.23 15.52
N GLY A 4 -6.97 -28.12 16.20
CA GLY A 4 -8.08 -27.34 15.69
C GLY A 4 -7.74 -25.87 15.88
N SER A 5 -7.31 -25.18 14.81
CA SER A 5 -7.34 -23.72 14.80
C SER A 5 -8.79 -23.31 15.01
N SER A 6 -9.10 -22.66 16.13
CA SER A 6 -10.46 -22.22 16.39
C SER A 6 -10.87 -21.26 15.29
N LEU A 7 -12.11 -21.36 14.79
CA LEU A 7 -12.66 -20.40 13.83
C LEU A 7 -12.57 -18.95 14.37
N ASP A 8 -12.44 -18.79 15.70
CA ASP A 8 -12.23 -17.51 16.37
C ASP A 8 -10.82 -16.91 16.26
N GLU A 9 -9.86 -17.60 15.64
CA GLU A 9 -8.55 -17.03 15.29
C GLU A 9 -8.50 -16.47 13.87
N LEU A 10 -9.48 -16.82 13.03
CA LEU A 10 -9.54 -16.34 11.66
C LEU A 10 -10.04 -14.88 11.61
N PRO A 11 -9.61 -14.07 10.65
CA PRO A 11 -10.17 -12.73 10.46
C PRO A 11 -11.69 -12.83 10.22
N PRO A 12 -12.50 -11.82 10.63
CA PRO A 12 -13.96 -11.89 10.53
C PRO A 12 -14.51 -12.28 9.15
N SER A 13 -13.82 -11.90 8.07
CA SER A 13 -14.14 -12.27 6.68
C SER A 13 -14.01 -13.77 6.38
N ALA A 14 -13.20 -14.50 7.13
CA ALA A 14 -13.01 -15.94 6.98
C ALA A 14 -13.93 -16.75 7.91
N ARG A 15 -14.53 -16.12 8.94
CA ARG A 15 -15.48 -16.77 9.87
C ARG A 15 -16.87 -16.93 9.27
N HIS A 16 -17.28 -15.95 8.49
CA HIS A 16 -18.58 -15.91 7.82
C HIS A 16 -18.25 -15.78 6.35
N ALA A 17 -18.56 -16.78 5.52
CA ALA A 17 -18.22 -16.86 4.10
C ALA A 17 -18.83 -15.73 3.25
N GLN A 18 -18.51 -14.48 3.57
CA GLN A 18 -18.91 -13.28 2.87
C GLN A 18 -17.80 -12.90 1.90
N PRO A 19 -18.14 -12.49 0.67
CA PRO A 19 -17.15 -11.98 -0.26
C PRO A 19 -16.34 -10.85 0.37
N LEU A 20 -15.02 -10.85 0.19
CA LEU A 20 -14.13 -9.84 0.80
C LEU A 20 -14.57 -8.41 0.44
N GLY A 21 -15.10 -8.20 -0.78
CA GLY A 21 -15.60 -6.91 -1.24
C GLY A 21 -16.84 -6.38 -0.50
N THR A 22 -17.56 -7.19 0.28
CA THR A 22 -18.70 -6.72 1.09
C THR A 22 -18.30 -6.33 2.50
N THR A 23 -17.14 -6.79 2.97
CA THR A 23 -16.66 -6.57 4.35
C THR A 23 -15.45 -5.66 4.41
N HIS A 24 -14.70 -5.53 3.31
CA HIS A 24 -13.46 -4.77 3.22
C HIS A 24 -13.49 -3.74 2.08
N ARG A 25 -12.62 -2.74 2.22
CA ARG A 25 -12.31 -1.75 1.19
C ARG A 25 -10.82 -1.72 0.97
N LEU A 26 -10.42 -1.44 -0.26
CA LEU A 26 -9.02 -1.32 -0.60
C LEU A 26 -8.47 0.01 -0.09
N VAL A 27 -7.26 -0.03 0.44
CA VAL A 27 -6.50 1.14 0.84
C VAL A 27 -5.14 1.06 0.17
N VAL A 28 -4.78 2.10 -0.59
CA VAL A 28 -3.41 2.27 -1.09
C VAL A 28 -2.59 2.86 0.05
N VAL A 29 -1.56 2.14 0.47
CA VAL A 29 -0.65 2.56 1.52
C VAL A 29 0.59 3.15 0.88
N VAL A 30 0.86 4.43 1.14
CA VAL A 30 2.03 5.17 0.67
C VAL A 30 3.12 5.16 1.76
N ASP A 31 4.36 4.84 1.38
CA ASP A 31 5.48 4.93 2.32
C ASP A 31 5.66 6.36 2.86
N SER A 32 5.95 6.49 4.15
CA SER A 32 6.12 7.80 4.79
C SER A 32 7.30 8.61 4.26
N HIS A 33 8.28 7.96 3.64
CA HIS A 33 9.45 8.61 3.03
C HIS A 33 9.27 8.83 1.53
N GLU A 34 8.15 8.40 0.94
CA GLU A 34 7.90 8.55 -0.48
C GLU A 34 7.79 10.02 -0.87
N LYS A 35 8.36 10.35 -2.02
CA LYS A 35 8.43 11.71 -2.55
C LYS A 35 8.19 11.71 -4.05
N LEU A 36 7.09 12.32 -4.48
CA LEU A 36 6.85 12.59 -5.90
C LEU A 36 7.80 13.66 -6.44
N SER A 37 8.21 14.62 -5.61
CA SER A 37 9.19 15.65 -5.92
C SER A 37 9.96 16.10 -4.67
N ARG A 38 10.98 16.96 -4.81
CA ARG A 38 11.69 17.55 -3.64
C ARG A 38 10.76 18.28 -2.67
N SER A 39 9.62 18.78 -3.14
CA SER A 39 8.63 19.52 -2.35
C SER A 39 7.41 18.68 -1.94
N MET A 40 7.10 17.61 -2.68
CA MET A 40 5.93 16.76 -2.41
C MET A 40 6.31 15.53 -1.60
N ARG A 41 5.98 15.57 -0.30
CA ARG A 41 6.14 14.46 0.65
C ARG A 41 4.94 13.51 0.59
N ALA A 42 5.02 12.40 1.30
CA ALA A 42 4.01 11.34 1.33
C ALA A 42 2.57 11.85 1.53
N GLU A 43 2.34 12.92 2.31
CA GLU A 43 1.02 13.54 2.45
C GLU A 43 0.49 14.10 1.12
N ALA A 44 1.31 14.86 0.40
CA ALA A 44 0.97 15.38 -0.92
C ALA A 44 0.77 14.25 -1.95
N VAL A 45 1.49 13.13 -1.80
CA VAL A 45 1.26 11.93 -2.62
C VAL A 45 -0.12 11.33 -2.33
N CYS A 46 -0.51 11.24 -1.05
CA CYS A 46 -1.83 10.76 -0.66
C CYS A 46 -2.95 11.65 -1.21
N GLU A 47 -2.80 12.96 -1.08
CA GLU A 47 -3.75 13.95 -1.62
C GLU A 47 -3.88 13.87 -3.14
N ALA A 48 -2.76 13.68 -3.85
CA ALA A 48 -2.76 13.52 -5.31
C ALA A 48 -3.41 12.20 -5.76
N LEU A 49 -3.21 11.11 -5.01
CA LEU A 49 -3.77 9.79 -5.37
C LEU A 49 -5.25 9.63 -4.99
N ALA A 50 -5.70 10.26 -3.91
CA ALA A 50 -7.08 10.19 -3.41
C ALA A 50 -8.15 10.32 -4.51
N PRO A 51 -8.17 11.39 -5.35
CA PRO A 51 -9.20 11.55 -6.37
C PRO A 51 -9.18 10.45 -7.45
N HIS A 52 -8.06 9.75 -7.65
CA HIS A 52 -7.93 8.68 -8.63
C HIS A 52 -8.41 7.33 -8.10
N VAL A 53 -8.29 7.10 -6.79
CA VAL A 53 -8.72 5.84 -6.16
C VAL A 53 -10.15 5.90 -5.63
N ALA A 54 -10.67 7.10 -5.37
CA ALA A 54 -12.04 7.32 -4.89
C ALA A 54 -13.13 6.68 -5.78
N PRO A 55 -13.09 6.80 -7.13
CA PRO A 55 -14.09 6.18 -8.01
C PRO A 55 -14.08 4.65 -7.96
N LEU A 56 -12.99 4.05 -7.48
CA LEU A 56 -12.85 2.61 -7.28
C LEU A 56 -13.37 2.15 -5.91
N GLY A 57 -13.89 3.08 -5.09
CA GLY A 57 -14.27 2.82 -3.71
C GLY A 57 -13.08 2.53 -2.79
N ALA A 58 -11.89 3.00 -3.15
CA ALA A 58 -10.68 2.83 -2.38
C ALA A 58 -10.29 4.13 -1.65
N ALA A 59 -9.46 4.00 -0.61
CA ALA A 59 -8.89 5.12 0.13
C ALA A 59 -7.36 5.12 0.02
N VAL A 60 -6.73 6.18 0.51
CA VAL A 60 -5.26 6.27 0.59
C VAL A 60 -4.84 6.50 2.04
N ALA A 61 -3.80 5.82 2.50
CA ALA A 61 -3.24 6.02 3.83
C ALA A 61 -1.71 6.13 3.75
N LYS A 62 -1.10 6.86 4.67
CA LYS A 62 0.35 6.93 4.81
C LYS A 62 0.81 6.00 5.93
N ARG A 63 1.91 5.28 5.72
CA ARG A 63 2.58 4.48 6.76
C ARG A 63 4.05 4.28 6.42
N GLN A 64 4.91 4.15 7.42
CA GLN A 64 6.27 3.65 7.17
C GLN A 64 6.23 2.16 6.78
N LEU A 65 6.70 1.88 5.57
CA LEU A 65 6.81 0.54 5.00
C LEU A 65 8.23 0.00 5.19
N PRO A 66 8.38 -1.31 5.48
CA PRO A 66 9.70 -1.92 5.56
C PRO A 66 10.34 -2.12 4.17
N VAL A 67 9.55 -2.11 3.10
CA VAL A 67 9.97 -2.30 1.70
C VAL A 67 8.85 -1.85 0.76
N GLY A 68 9.21 -1.33 -0.41
CA GLY A 68 8.25 -0.75 -1.35
C GLY A 68 7.87 0.68 -0.99
N ASP A 69 7.41 1.40 -2.00
CA ASP A 69 6.89 2.77 -1.89
C ASP A 69 5.36 2.77 -1.82
N PHE A 70 4.72 1.73 -2.37
CA PHE A 70 3.29 1.50 -2.22
C PHE A 70 2.95 0.03 -1.92
N LEU A 71 1.92 -0.15 -1.09
CA LEU A 71 1.24 -1.42 -0.86
C LEU A 71 -0.26 -1.24 -1.04
N ILE A 72 -0.97 -2.33 -1.32
CA ILE A 72 -2.43 -2.34 -1.29
C ILE A 72 -2.85 -3.27 -0.17
N VAL A 73 -3.75 -2.79 0.69
CA VAL A 73 -4.34 -3.59 1.77
C VAL A 73 -5.85 -3.60 1.64
N ALA A 74 -6.48 -4.68 2.07
CA ALA A 74 -7.92 -4.72 2.30
C ALA A 74 -8.17 -4.49 3.79
N LEU A 75 -8.91 -3.43 4.11
CA LEU A 75 -9.24 -3.05 5.48
C LEU A 75 -10.74 -3.26 5.74
N PRO A 76 -11.14 -3.77 6.93
CA PRO A 76 -12.56 -3.84 7.30
C PRO A 76 -13.25 -2.48 7.15
N ILE A 77 -14.44 -2.48 6.53
CA ILE A 77 -15.22 -1.25 6.28
C ILE A 77 -15.49 -0.49 7.59
N ALA A 78 -15.76 -1.20 8.68
CA ALA A 78 -16.02 -0.60 9.99
C ALA A 78 -14.82 0.18 10.53
N LEU A 79 -13.60 -0.35 10.38
CA LEU A 79 -12.38 0.32 10.82
C LEU A 79 -12.04 1.51 9.92
N LEU A 80 -12.29 1.38 8.61
CA LEU A 80 -12.13 2.49 7.68
C LEU A 80 -13.10 3.63 8.00
N ALA A 81 -14.38 3.33 8.25
CA ALA A 81 -15.41 4.32 8.57
C ALA A 81 -15.13 5.05 9.90
N ALA A 82 -14.45 4.40 10.84
CA ALA A 82 -14.02 5.00 12.10
C ALA A 82 -12.77 5.89 11.97
N ALA A 83 -12.06 5.84 10.84
CA ALA A 83 -10.83 6.60 10.65
C ALA A 83 -11.12 8.09 10.39
N PRO A 84 -10.34 9.01 10.99
CA PRO A 84 -10.36 10.41 10.59
C PRO A 84 -10.17 10.58 9.08
N GLY A 85 -11.00 11.41 8.46
CA GLY A 85 -10.97 11.66 7.01
C GLY A 85 -11.84 10.73 6.16
N ALA A 86 -12.45 9.69 6.73
CA ALA A 86 -13.25 8.72 5.98
C ALA A 86 -14.64 9.21 5.52
N GLY A 87 -15.16 10.30 6.11
CA GLY A 87 -16.51 10.81 5.84
C GLY A 87 -16.72 11.51 4.48
N GLY A 88 -15.65 11.77 3.73
CA GLY A 88 -15.70 12.31 2.37
C GLY A 88 -15.18 11.27 1.40
N GLY A 89 -16.03 10.81 0.47
CA GLY A 89 -15.74 9.69 -0.44
C GLY A 89 -14.31 9.70 -1.01
N GLY A 90 -13.52 8.72 -0.56
CA GLY A 90 -12.19 8.41 -1.11
C GLY A 90 -11.07 9.41 -0.81
N GLY A 91 -11.08 10.02 0.38
CA GLY A 91 -9.98 10.87 0.87
C GLY A 91 -8.77 10.10 1.39
N ALA A 92 -7.69 10.85 1.67
CA ALA A 92 -6.59 10.36 2.49
C ALA A 92 -7.09 10.14 3.92
N VAL A 93 -6.84 8.95 4.49
CA VAL A 93 -7.30 8.55 5.81
C VAL A 93 -6.12 8.32 6.74
N GLU A 94 -6.30 8.67 8.01
CA GLU A 94 -5.35 8.33 9.06
C GLU A 94 -5.84 7.08 9.80
N LEU A 95 -5.22 5.93 9.53
CA LEU A 95 -5.66 4.67 10.12
C LEU A 95 -5.08 4.47 11.52
N PRO A 96 -5.91 4.22 12.54
CA PRO A 96 -5.43 4.01 13.90
C PRO A 96 -4.67 2.67 14.04
N PRO A 97 -3.82 2.50 15.07
CA PRO A 97 -3.03 1.29 15.28
C PRO A 97 -3.77 -0.07 15.15
N PRO A 98 -4.98 -0.27 15.72
CA PRO A 98 -5.69 -1.55 15.58
C PRO A 98 -6.13 -1.84 14.13
N ALA A 99 -6.29 -0.82 13.28
CA ALA A 99 -6.68 -1.02 11.89
C ALA A 99 -5.62 -1.85 11.13
N TRP A 100 -4.36 -1.64 11.45
CA TRP A 100 -3.28 -2.29 10.74
C TRP A 100 -3.08 -3.77 11.09
N SER A 101 -3.46 -4.19 12.28
CA SER A 101 -3.43 -5.61 12.66
C SER A 101 -4.54 -6.41 11.97
N GLU A 102 -5.61 -5.76 11.56
CA GLU A 102 -6.74 -6.39 10.84
C GLU A 102 -6.64 -6.22 9.31
N ALA A 103 -5.69 -5.41 8.84
CA ALA A 103 -5.48 -5.19 7.42
C ALA A 103 -4.90 -6.44 6.75
N LEU A 104 -5.55 -6.89 5.68
CA LEU A 104 -5.04 -7.99 4.85
C LEU A 104 -4.16 -7.40 3.75
N CYS A 105 -2.88 -7.74 3.74
CA CYS A 105 -1.97 -7.31 2.68
C CYS A 105 -2.29 -8.07 1.38
N LEU A 106 -2.46 -7.34 0.28
CA LEU A 106 -2.57 -7.97 -1.03
C LEU A 106 -1.19 -8.43 -1.51
N ASP A 107 -1.18 -9.23 -2.56
CA ASP A 107 0.00 -9.92 -3.10
C ASP A 107 1.03 -9.01 -3.80
N THR A 108 0.81 -7.70 -3.79
CA THR A 108 1.50 -6.74 -4.63
C THR A 108 2.23 -5.67 -3.83
N VAL A 109 3.50 -5.49 -4.15
CA VAL A 109 4.32 -4.36 -3.70
C VAL A 109 4.80 -3.55 -4.90
N VAL A 110 4.73 -2.23 -4.78
CA VAL A 110 5.18 -1.32 -5.84
C VAL A 110 6.42 -0.59 -5.35
N GLU A 111 7.47 -0.65 -6.17
CA GLU A 111 8.64 0.21 -6.05
C GLU A 111 8.56 1.26 -7.16
N ARG A 112 8.47 2.53 -6.78
CA ARG A 112 8.47 3.65 -7.70
C ARG A 112 9.89 4.13 -7.94
N LYS A 113 10.18 4.54 -9.17
CA LYS A 113 11.45 5.17 -9.51
C LYS A 113 11.26 6.28 -10.52
N ALA A 114 11.66 7.48 -10.16
CA ALA A 114 11.78 8.56 -11.13
C ALA A 114 12.81 8.18 -12.21
N THR A 115 12.54 8.55 -13.46
CA THR A 115 13.41 8.22 -14.61
C THR A 115 14.85 8.69 -14.40
N SER A 116 15.05 9.88 -13.81
CA SER A 116 16.37 10.40 -13.44
C SER A 116 17.12 9.47 -12.49
N ASP A 117 16.43 8.96 -11.47
CA ASP A 117 17.01 8.09 -10.44
C ASP A 117 17.25 6.68 -10.99
N PHE A 118 16.37 6.22 -11.88
CA PHE A 118 16.55 4.96 -12.59
C PHE A 118 17.83 4.99 -13.45
N ILE A 119 18.00 6.03 -14.28
CA ILE A 119 19.21 6.23 -15.10
C ILE A 119 20.46 6.32 -14.22
N ALA A 120 20.41 7.05 -13.11
CA ALA A 120 21.51 7.12 -12.16
C ALA A 120 21.86 5.72 -11.61
N THR A 121 20.86 4.92 -11.23
CA THR A 121 21.12 3.57 -10.72
C THR A 121 21.70 2.60 -11.76
N LEU A 122 21.38 2.77 -13.04
CA LEU A 122 22.00 1.99 -14.11
C LEU A 122 23.47 2.35 -14.30
N ARG A 123 23.84 3.62 -14.12
CA ARG A 123 25.23 4.09 -14.23
C ARG A 123 26.08 3.62 -13.04
N ASP A 124 25.54 3.64 -11.83
CA ASP A 124 26.30 3.40 -10.60
C ASP A 124 26.34 1.92 -10.16
N GLY A 125 25.46 1.07 -10.69
CA GLY A 125 25.45 -0.40 -10.55
C GLY A 125 25.23 -0.98 -9.14
N ARG A 126 25.44 -0.21 -8.05
CA ARG A 126 25.46 -0.75 -6.67
C ARG A 126 24.11 -0.70 -5.94
N HIS A 127 23.25 0.27 -6.23
CA HIS A 127 21.99 0.44 -5.47
C HIS A 127 20.81 -0.37 -6.00
N TYR A 128 20.85 -0.80 -7.27
CA TYR A 128 19.75 -1.56 -7.89
C TYR A 128 19.62 -2.99 -7.33
N HIS A 129 20.74 -3.66 -7.07
CA HIS A 129 20.73 -5.08 -6.67
C HIS A 129 20.21 -5.32 -5.24
N SER A 130 20.54 -4.45 -4.29
CA SER A 130 20.09 -4.60 -2.89
C SER A 130 18.59 -4.32 -2.74
N GLN A 131 18.07 -3.30 -3.44
CA GLN A 131 16.64 -2.95 -3.48
C GLN A 131 15.82 -4.09 -4.09
N LYS A 132 16.24 -4.61 -5.26
CA LYS A 132 15.58 -5.76 -5.90
C LYS A 132 15.65 -7.04 -5.07
N ALA A 133 16.75 -7.27 -4.35
CA ALA A 133 16.87 -8.40 -3.45
C ALA A 133 15.95 -8.29 -2.22
N ARG A 134 15.67 -7.08 -1.72
CA ARG A 134 14.70 -6.86 -0.62
C ARG A 134 13.28 -7.14 -1.10
N LEU A 135 12.88 -6.58 -2.24
CA LEU A 135 11.56 -6.81 -2.83
C LEU A 135 11.33 -8.31 -3.13
N ARG A 136 12.31 -9.01 -3.70
CA ARG A 136 12.21 -10.46 -3.94
C ARG A 136 12.06 -11.31 -2.68
N ARG A 137 12.46 -10.79 -1.52
CA ARG A 137 12.45 -11.51 -0.23
C ARG A 137 11.36 -11.01 0.72
N CYS A 138 10.51 -10.07 0.29
CA CYS A 138 9.50 -9.47 1.16
C CYS A 138 8.28 -10.37 1.44
N GLY A 139 8.20 -11.54 0.80
CA GLY A 139 7.09 -12.48 0.95
C GLY A 139 5.89 -12.19 0.04
N LEU A 140 5.86 -11.03 -0.64
CA LEU A 140 4.83 -10.71 -1.63
C LEU A 140 5.27 -11.22 -3.01
N PRO A 141 4.44 -12.03 -3.70
CA PRO A 141 4.84 -12.70 -4.94
C PRO A 141 4.90 -11.74 -6.13
N ARG A 142 4.22 -10.58 -6.07
CA ARG A 142 4.14 -9.63 -7.19
C ARG A 142 4.84 -8.31 -6.86
N ALA A 143 6.11 -8.20 -7.22
CA ALA A 143 6.84 -6.92 -7.20
C ALA A 143 6.64 -6.17 -8.52
N VAL A 144 6.06 -4.97 -8.46
CA VAL A 144 5.88 -4.06 -9.60
C VAL A 144 6.88 -2.93 -9.50
N TYR A 145 7.61 -2.67 -10.58
CA TYR A 145 8.48 -1.49 -10.69
C TYR A 145 7.77 -0.44 -11.54
N LEU A 146 7.36 0.66 -10.91
CA LEU A 146 6.78 1.81 -11.58
C LEU A 146 7.89 2.81 -11.90
N VAL A 147 8.35 2.82 -13.16
CA VAL A 147 9.26 3.86 -13.64
C VAL A 147 8.43 4.97 -14.26
N GLU A 148 8.59 6.19 -13.77
CA GLU A 148 7.79 7.34 -14.24
C GLU A 148 8.66 8.59 -14.53
N GLY A 149 8.08 9.51 -15.30
CA GLY A 149 8.76 10.69 -15.85
C GLY A 149 9.03 10.58 -17.35
N SER A 150 9.56 11.65 -17.93
CA SER A 150 9.97 11.64 -19.34
C SER A 150 11.35 11.00 -19.50
N VAL A 151 11.47 10.13 -20.52
CA VAL A 151 12.75 9.59 -20.99
C VAL A 151 13.39 10.55 -22.02
N GLU A 152 12.61 11.48 -22.56
CA GLU A 152 13.02 12.37 -23.65
C GLU A 152 13.75 13.62 -23.12
N ARG A 153 14.85 13.95 -23.81
CA ARG A 153 15.52 15.26 -23.79
C ARG A 153 14.98 16.10 -24.94
#